data_AF-A0A6J4YLQ0-F1
#
_entry.id   AF-A0A6J4YLQ0-F1
#
_cell.length_a   1.000
_cell.length_b   1.000
_cell.length_c   1.000
_cell.angle_alpha   90.00
_cell.angle_beta   90.00
_cell.angle_gamma   90.00
#
_symmetry.space_group_name_H-M   'P 1'
#
loop_
_entity.id
_entity.type
_entity.pdbx_description
1 polymer ?
#
loop_
_entity_poly.entity_id
_entity_poly.type
_entity_poly.pdbx_seq_one_letter_code
_entity_poly.pdbx_strand_id
1 'polypeptide(L)'
;MREDTGWDASPYQWAAAGYMGAINSGKTICGVLFGASIYLGYLSGIGSTDAPDLKDEKRVNAIRSVNELFNEFIERFGETDCRALTGCDWSKKEDIKRYFKDEIYKDTCFRQFEYAVEKCINEKSLANR
;
A
#
# COMPACT_ATOMS: atom_id res chain seq x y z
N MET A 1 -6.96 -24.15 -2.48
CA MET A 1 -8.25 -24.00 -1.77
C MET A 1 -7.94 -23.17 -0.53
N ARG A 2 -8.54 -21.99 -0.40
CA ARG A 2 -8.28 -21.07 0.72
C ARG A 2 -9.10 -21.53 1.92
N GLU A 3 -8.57 -21.38 3.13
CA GLU A 3 -9.23 -21.81 4.37
C GLU A 3 -10.39 -20.87 4.71
N ASP A 4 -11.53 -21.44 5.09
CA ASP A 4 -12.80 -20.76 5.33
C ASP A 4 -12.87 -19.99 6.67
N THR A 5 -11.75 -19.96 7.40
CA THR A 5 -11.64 -19.30 8.71
C THR A 5 -10.36 -18.49 8.79
N GLY A 6 -10.49 -17.16 8.77
CA GLY A 6 -9.37 -16.22 8.89
C GLY A 6 -9.63 -14.91 8.15
N TRP A 7 -8.69 -13.96 8.22
CA TRP A 7 -8.70 -12.72 7.42
C TRP A 7 -8.85 -12.99 5.91
N ASP A 8 -8.53 -14.20 5.46
CA ASP A 8 -8.68 -14.66 4.07
C ASP A 8 -10.12 -15.04 3.65
N ALA A 9 -11.06 -15.19 4.59
CA ALA A 9 -12.46 -15.53 4.29
C ALA A 9 -13.29 -14.33 3.81
N SER A 10 -12.87 -13.10 4.13
CA SER A 10 -13.48 -11.88 3.61
C SER A 10 -12.63 -11.39 2.44
N PRO A 11 -13.23 -11.06 1.28
CA PRO A 11 -12.47 -10.88 0.07
C PRO A 11 -11.94 -9.44 0.02
N TYR A 12 -11.14 -9.05 1.03
CA TYR A 12 -10.50 -7.75 1.17
C TYR A 12 -9.60 -7.41 -0.03
N GLN A 13 -9.16 -8.42 -0.79
CA GLN A 13 -8.51 -8.24 -2.09
C GLN A 13 -9.35 -7.39 -3.05
N TRP A 14 -10.69 -7.46 -3.02
CA TRP A 14 -11.56 -6.59 -3.82
C TRP A 14 -11.59 -5.15 -3.31
N ALA A 15 -11.41 -4.93 -2.00
CA ALA A 15 -11.50 -3.60 -1.41
C ALA A 15 -10.44 -2.64 -1.99
N ALA A 16 -9.27 -3.18 -2.36
CA ALA A 16 -8.22 -2.41 -3.01
C ALA A 16 -8.13 -2.64 -4.53
N ALA A 17 -8.85 -3.61 -5.10
CA ALA A 17 -8.77 -3.94 -6.53
C ALA A 17 -9.12 -2.74 -7.43
N GLY A 18 -10.00 -1.85 -6.96
CA GLY A 18 -10.35 -0.61 -7.66
C GLY A 18 -9.14 0.30 -7.94
N TYR A 19 -8.07 0.25 -7.12
CA TYR A 19 -6.85 1.06 -7.29
C TYR A 19 -5.94 0.60 -8.42
N MET A 20 -6.35 -0.36 -9.25
CA MET A 20 -5.61 -0.72 -10.46
C MET A 20 -5.33 0.53 -11.31
N GLY A 21 -4.07 0.68 -11.74
CA GLY A 21 -3.61 1.84 -12.48
C GLY A 21 -3.78 3.17 -11.72
N ALA A 22 -3.79 3.09 -10.37
CA ALA A 22 -4.19 4.13 -9.41
C ALA A 22 -5.29 5.03 -9.99
N ILE A 23 -6.45 4.36 -10.11
CA ILE A 23 -7.72 4.87 -10.63
C ILE A 23 -7.56 5.47 -12.04
N ASN A 24 -7.25 4.58 -12.97
CA ASN A 24 -7.37 4.71 -14.43
C ASN A 24 -6.70 5.93 -15.11
N SER A 25 -5.90 6.71 -14.39
CA SER A 25 -5.03 7.76 -14.94
C SER A 25 -3.60 7.67 -14.44
N GLY A 26 -3.39 6.91 -13.36
CA GLY A 26 -2.13 6.83 -12.61
C GLY A 26 -1.80 8.07 -11.79
N LYS A 27 -2.60 9.14 -11.82
CA LYS A 27 -2.31 10.40 -11.12
C LYS A 27 -2.66 10.41 -9.64
N THR A 28 -3.11 9.28 -9.10
CA THR A 28 -3.35 9.11 -7.67
C THR A 28 -2.24 8.26 -7.07
N ILE A 29 -2.17 8.28 -5.74
CA ILE A 29 -1.22 7.49 -4.96
C ILE A 29 -1.24 6.01 -5.37
N CYS A 30 -0.07 5.40 -5.46
CA CYS A 30 0.11 3.98 -5.68
C CYS A 30 -0.77 3.15 -4.74
N GLY A 31 -1.56 2.23 -5.30
CA GLY A 31 -2.49 1.40 -4.51
C GLY A 31 -1.79 0.54 -3.45
N VAL A 32 -0.56 0.09 -3.72
CA VAL A 32 0.27 -0.65 -2.74
C VAL A 32 0.61 0.25 -1.55
N LEU A 33 1.10 1.47 -1.81
CA LEU A 33 1.46 2.42 -0.76
C LEU A 33 0.24 2.83 0.07
N PHE A 34 -0.90 3.05 -0.59
CA PHE A 34 -2.17 3.33 0.08
C PHE A 34 -2.59 2.19 1.01
N GLY A 35 -2.59 0.95 0.51
CA GLY A 35 -2.95 -0.23 1.30
C GLY A 35 -2.04 -0.44 2.51
N ALA A 36 -0.73 -0.29 2.32
CA ALA A 36 0.25 -0.39 3.40
C ALA A 36 0.04 0.71 4.47
N SER A 37 -0.26 1.94 4.05
CA SER A 37 -0.53 3.05 4.96
C SER A 37 -1.74 2.77 5.87
N ILE A 38 -2.82 2.22 5.29
CA ILE A 38 -4.00 1.80 6.05
C ILE A 38 -3.62 0.70 7.04
N TYR A 39 -2.89 -0.31 6.58
CA TYR A 39 -2.55 -1.46 7.41
C TYR A 39 -1.62 -1.10 8.58
N LEU A 40 -0.61 -0.25 8.36
CA LEU A 40 0.25 0.25 9.45
C LEU A 40 -0.57 1.03 10.48
N GLY A 41 -1.47 1.92 10.05
CA GLY A 41 -2.37 2.62 10.96
C GLY A 41 -3.27 1.68 11.76
N TYR A 42 -3.80 0.63 11.10
CA TYR A 42 -4.57 -0.43 11.75
C TYR A 42 -3.75 -1.17 12.82
N LEU A 43 -2.49 -1.54 12.51
CA LEU A 43 -1.62 -2.23 13.45
C LEU A 43 -1.40 -1.42 14.74
N SER A 44 -1.23 -0.11 14.65
CA SER A 44 -1.08 0.73 15.83
C SER A 44 -2.34 0.77 16.69
N GLY A 45 -3.52 0.70 16.07
CA GLY A 45 -4.81 0.71 16.75
C GLY A 45 -5.35 -0.67 17.13
N ILE A 46 -4.61 -1.75 16.87
CA ILE A 46 -5.13 -3.10 17.10
C ILE A 46 -5.47 -3.31 18.57
N GLY A 47 -6.63 -3.94 18.82
CA GLY A 47 -7.17 -4.17 20.15
C GLY A 47 -7.78 -2.93 20.83
N SER A 48 -7.73 -1.74 20.21
CA SER A 48 -8.47 -0.57 20.71
C SER A 48 -9.97 -0.72 20.39
N THR A 49 -10.80 -0.38 21.36
CA THR A 49 -12.28 -0.43 21.24
C THR A 49 -12.90 0.94 20.93
N ASP A 50 -12.17 2.01 21.20
CA ASP A 50 -12.61 3.40 21.05
C ASP A 50 -11.80 4.13 19.96
N ALA A 51 -12.36 5.22 19.45
CA ALA A 51 -11.63 6.10 18.55
C ALA A 51 -10.46 6.78 19.30
N PRO A 52 -9.27 6.91 18.69
CA PRO A 52 -8.14 7.50 19.37
C PRO A 52 -8.31 9.00 19.62
N ASP A 53 -7.96 9.47 20.81
CA ASP A 53 -7.81 10.90 21.11
C ASP A 53 -6.64 11.49 20.32
N LEU A 54 -6.60 12.82 20.15
CA LEU A 54 -5.48 13.52 19.55
C LEU A 54 -4.14 13.24 20.24
N LYS A 55 -4.14 13.02 21.56
CA LYS A 55 -2.95 12.73 22.37
C LYS A 55 -2.66 11.24 22.56
N ASP A 56 -3.44 10.36 21.94
CA ASP A 56 -3.24 8.91 22.04
C ASP A 56 -1.88 8.51 21.44
N GLU A 57 -1.04 7.84 22.23
CA GLU A 57 0.28 7.37 21.80
C GLU A 57 0.21 6.40 20.63
N LYS A 58 -0.83 5.55 20.55
CA LYS A 58 -1.07 4.65 19.41
C LYS A 58 -1.34 5.44 18.13
N ARG A 59 -2.10 6.55 18.23
CA ARG A 59 -2.33 7.45 17.08
C ARG A 59 -1.05 8.15 16.64
N VAL A 60 -0.24 8.62 17.60
CA VAL A 60 1.05 9.23 17.29
C VAL A 60 1.98 8.22 16.60
N ASN A 61 2.01 6.97 17.09
CA ASN A 61 2.76 5.89 16.47
C ASN A 61 2.25 5.58 15.05
N ALA A 62 0.94 5.50 14.83
CA ALA A 62 0.36 5.29 13.50
C ALA A 62 0.83 6.36 12.50
N ILE A 63 0.78 7.63 12.90
CA ILE A 63 1.23 8.76 12.06
C ILE A 63 2.73 8.65 11.77
N ARG A 64 3.54 8.33 12.78
CA ARG A 64 4.99 8.15 12.61
C ARG A 64 5.30 7.02 11.63
N SER A 65 4.75 5.82 11.85
CA SER A 65 5.04 4.65 11.02
C SER A 65 4.60 4.85 9.55
N VAL A 66 3.48 5.55 9.32
CA VAL A 66 3.06 5.91 7.95
C VAL A 66 3.98 6.97 7.33
N ASN A 67 4.39 8.00 8.08
CA ASN A 67 5.34 9.01 7.54
C ASN A 67 6.69 8.38 7.17
N GLU A 68 7.21 7.48 8.00
CA GLU A 68 8.44 6.73 7.71
C GLU A 68 8.28 5.86 6.45
N LEU A 69 7.15 5.15 6.31
CA LEU A 69 6.82 4.40 5.10
C LEU A 69 6.90 5.29 3.85
N PHE A 70 6.26 6.47 3.87
CA PHE A 70 6.24 7.40 2.74
C PHE A 70 7.62 7.96 2.42
N ASN A 71 8.35 8.43 3.44
CA ASN A 71 9.67 9.04 3.24
C ASN A 71 10.64 8.05 2.59
N GLU A 72 10.71 6.83 3.12
CA GLU A 72 11.56 5.79 2.56
C GLU A 72 11.05 5.28 1.19
N PHE A 73 9.74 5.28 0.96
CA PHE A 73 9.19 4.93 -0.35
C PHE A 73 9.63 5.96 -1.42
N ILE A 74 9.55 7.25 -1.11
CA ILE A 74 10.00 8.33 -1.99
C ILE A 74 11.51 8.26 -2.20
N GLU A 75 12.30 8.01 -1.14
CA GLU A 75 13.75 7.85 -1.25
C GLU A 75 14.13 6.71 -2.21
N ARG A 76 13.40 5.59 -2.16
CA ARG A 76 13.69 4.39 -2.96
C ARG A 76 13.14 4.46 -4.39
N PHE A 77 11.95 5.04 -4.57
CA PHE A 77 11.20 4.95 -5.82
C PHE A 77 10.93 6.31 -6.48
N GLY A 78 11.33 7.41 -5.83
CA GLY A 78 11.30 8.77 -6.36
C GLY A 78 9.97 9.51 -6.19
N GLU A 79 8.84 8.82 -6.38
CA GLU A 79 7.51 9.45 -6.37
C GLU A 79 6.47 8.56 -5.66
N THR A 80 5.23 9.04 -5.56
CA THR A 80 4.13 8.27 -4.94
C THR A 80 2.96 8.00 -5.87
N ASP A 81 2.78 8.75 -6.96
CA ASP A 81 1.71 8.49 -7.91
C ASP A 81 2.08 7.38 -8.90
N CYS A 82 1.10 6.55 -9.26
CA CYS A 82 1.34 5.36 -10.06
C CYS A 82 1.91 5.68 -11.45
N ARG A 83 1.52 6.81 -12.05
CA ARG A 83 1.99 7.20 -13.37
C ARG A 83 3.46 7.60 -13.33
N ALA A 84 3.91 8.40 -12.36
CA ALA A 84 5.31 8.72 -12.22
C ALA A 84 6.15 7.47 -11.96
N LEU A 85 5.65 6.57 -11.11
CA LEU A 85 6.32 5.32 -10.76
C LEU A 85 6.43 4.31 -11.90
N THR A 86 5.44 4.27 -12.80
CA THR A 86 5.34 3.24 -13.86
C THR A 86 5.59 3.79 -15.26
N GLY A 87 5.60 5.11 -15.42
CA GLY A 87 5.57 5.77 -16.73
C GLY A 87 4.31 5.48 -17.56
N CYS A 88 3.25 4.90 -16.97
CA CYS A 88 2.03 4.52 -17.67
C CYS A 88 0.90 5.53 -17.44
N ASP A 89 0.42 6.16 -18.52
CA ASP A 89 -0.86 6.87 -18.49
C ASP A 89 -2.00 5.87 -18.70
N TRP A 90 -2.61 5.45 -17.59
CA TRP A 90 -3.68 4.45 -17.58
C TRP A 90 -4.98 4.91 -18.27
N SER A 91 -5.06 6.17 -18.71
CA SER A 91 -6.17 6.64 -19.56
C SER A 91 -5.95 6.37 -21.05
N LYS A 92 -4.76 5.94 -21.45
CA LYS A 92 -4.36 5.70 -22.85
C LYS A 92 -4.16 4.22 -23.12
N LYS A 93 -4.87 3.67 -24.10
CA LYS A 93 -4.82 2.24 -24.43
C LYS A 93 -3.42 1.79 -24.87
N GLU A 94 -2.69 2.65 -25.56
CA GLU A 94 -1.34 2.38 -26.08
C GLU A 94 -0.32 2.24 -24.95
N ASP A 95 -0.43 3.09 -23.92
CA ASP A 95 0.44 3.03 -22.73
C ASP A 95 0.15 1.77 -21.92
N ILE A 96 -1.13 1.41 -21.73
CA ILE A 96 -1.51 0.16 -21.05
C ILE A 96 -0.95 -1.05 -21.80
N LYS A 97 -1.06 -1.08 -23.14
CA LYS A 97 -0.49 -2.16 -23.96
C LYS A 97 1.02 -2.25 -23.80
N ARG A 98 1.73 -1.12 -23.82
CA ARG A 98 3.18 -1.06 -23.57
C ARG A 98 3.51 -1.62 -22.18
N TYR A 99 2.81 -1.16 -21.15
CA TYR A 99 3.03 -1.57 -19.76
C TYR A 99 2.99 -3.08 -19.58
N PHE A 100 2.00 -3.75 -20.17
CA PHE A 100 1.88 -5.20 -20.10
C PHE A 100 2.85 -5.93 -21.02
N LYS A 101 3.06 -5.43 -22.25
CA LYS A 101 3.99 -6.05 -23.22
C LYS A 101 5.43 -6.06 -22.71
N ASP A 102 5.85 -4.93 -22.13
CA ASP A 102 7.22 -4.73 -21.66
C ASP A 102 7.38 -5.14 -20.18
N GLU A 103 6.31 -5.67 -19.57
CA GLU A 103 6.27 -6.19 -18.21
C GLU A 103 6.78 -5.23 -17.12
N ILE A 104 6.53 -3.93 -17.31
CA ILE A 104 7.02 -2.84 -16.43
C ILE A 104 6.67 -3.07 -14.95
N TYR A 105 5.55 -3.76 -14.68
CA TYR A 105 5.12 -4.11 -13.32
C TYR A 105 6.14 -4.93 -12.52
N LYS A 106 7.05 -5.67 -13.16
CA LYS A 106 8.08 -6.47 -12.49
C LYS A 106 9.14 -5.61 -11.80
N ASP A 107 9.55 -4.55 -12.47
CA ASP A 107 10.57 -3.62 -11.97
C ASP A 107 9.98 -2.46 -11.17
N THR A 108 8.64 -2.32 -11.18
CA THR A 108 7.92 -1.27 -10.47
C THR A 108 7.02 -1.87 -9.38
N CYS A 109 5.78 -2.23 -9.71
CA CYS A 109 4.77 -2.67 -8.74
C CYS A 109 5.23 -3.83 -7.85
N PHE A 110 5.97 -4.81 -8.36
CA PHE A 110 6.46 -5.93 -7.53
C PHE A 110 7.52 -5.47 -6.53
N ARG A 111 8.47 -4.64 -6.93
CA ARG A 111 9.49 -4.06 -6.04
C ARG A 111 8.83 -3.21 -4.93
N GLN A 112 7.83 -2.43 -5.31
CA GLN A 112 7.06 -1.59 -4.39
C GLN A 112 6.23 -2.43 -3.41
N PHE A 113 5.64 -3.53 -3.90
CA PHE A 113 4.89 -4.49 -3.09
C PHE A 113 5.78 -5.20 -2.08
N GLU A 114 6.93 -5.72 -2.51
CA GLU A 114 7.90 -6.36 -1.63
C GLU A 114 8.31 -5.43 -0.48
N TYR A 115 8.72 -4.20 -0.81
CA TYR A 115 9.07 -3.19 0.20
C TYR A 115 7.91 -2.93 1.18
N ALA A 116 6.70 -2.72 0.67
CA ALA A 116 5.54 -2.42 1.49
C ALA A 116 5.19 -3.58 2.44
N VAL A 117 5.25 -4.82 1.95
CA VAL A 117 5.01 -6.03 2.74
C VAL A 117 6.08 -6.21 3.81
N GLU A 118 7.36 -6.05 3.47
CA GLU A 118 8.46 -6.12 4.44
C GLU A 118 8.27 -5.11 5.57
N LYS A 119 7.93 -3.86 5.24
CA LYS A 119 7.62 -2.84 6.25
C LYS A 119 6.46 -3.24 7.15
N CYS A 120 5.37 -3.73 6.58
CA CYS A 120 4.20 -4.15 7.34
C CYS A 120 4.48 -5.37 8.24
N ILE A 121 5.29 -6.32 7.79
CA ILE A 121 5.68 -7.51 8.59
C ILE A 121 6.59 -7.08 9.75
N ASN A 122 7.54 -6.19 9.51
CA ASN A 122 8.44 -5.68 10.54
C ASN A 122 7.65 -4.92 11.62
N GLU A 123 6.73 -4.04 11.23
CA GLU A 123 5.88 -3.31 12.18
C GLU A 123 5.00 -4.27 13.01
N LYS A 124 4.35 -5.24 12.36
CA LYS A 124 3.54 -6.26 13.04
C LYS A 124 4.38 -7.06 14.06
N SER A 125 5.62 -7.37 13.71
CA SER A 125 6.53 -8.11 14.60
C SER A 125 6.94 -7.30 15.83
N LEU A 126 6.94 -5.97 15.73
CA LEU A 126 7.15 -5.07 16.86
C LEU A 126 5.89 -4.91 17.71
N ALA A 127 4.71 -4.84 17.08
CA ALA A 127 3.42 -4.69 17.77
C ALA A 127 3.00 -5.93 18.59
N ASN A 128 3.54 -7.11 18.28
CA ASN A 128 3.29 -8.37 18.99
C ASN A 128 4.30 -8.69 20.10
N ARG A 129 5.24 -7.78 20.40
CA ARG A 129 6.17 -7.89 21.54
C ARG A 129 5.69 -7.04 22.70
#